data_AF-A0A963JIQ4-F1
#
_entry.id   AF-A0A963JIQ4-F1
#
_cell.length_a   1.000
_cell.length_b   1.000
_cell.length_c   1.000
_cell.angle_alpha   90.00
_cell.angle_beta   90.00
_cell.angle_gamma   90.00
#
_symmetry.space_group_name_H-M   'P 1'
#
loop_
_entity.id
_entity.type
_entity.pdbx_description
1 polymer ?
#
loop_
_entity_poly.entity_id
_entity_poly.type
_entity_poly.pdbx_seq_one_letter_code
_entity_poly.pdbx_strand_id
1 'polypeptide(L)'
;MPIDALVNEFIVGLYRFGREVSVDAFQPWALARLRQLIDFDAAMWRAGGNGPPPLESIHLDGQPAALMDEYVRHGWFAHDFLRARCAAEPGTTFSLGDLMTAQDWHRTPMYRDFACRYGIEWALCTHHVEPNLAVKS
;
A
#
# COMPACT_ATOMS: atom_id res chain seq x y z
N MET A 1 10.66 -8.13 -23.66
CA MET A 1 10.54 -6.67 -23.86
C MET A 1 11.43 -5.99 -22.82
N PRO A 2 12.14 -4.89 -23.13
CA PRO A 2 12.90 -4.15 -22.13
C PRO A 2 11.99 -3.69 -20.98
N ILE A 3 12.51 -3.66 -19.75
CA ILE A 3 11.73 -3.28 -18.57
C ILE A 3 11.13 -1.87 -18.71
N ASP A 4 11.87 -0.93 -19.32
CA ASP A 4 11.40 0.45 -19.54
C ASP A 4 10.16 0.51 -20.43
N ALA A 5 10.07 -0.36 -21.43
CA ALA A 5 8.91 -0.43 -22.31
C ALA A 5 7.68 -0.97 -21.58
N LEU A 6 7.87 -1.97 -20.70
CA LEU A 6 6.81 -2.52 -19.86
C LEU A 6 6.32 -1.51 -18.80
N VAL A 7 7.24 -0.76 -18.18
CA VAL A 7 6.91 0.32 -17.23
C VAL A 7 6.14 1.45 -17.94
N ASN A 8 6.59 1.87 -19.12
CA ASN A 8 5.90 2.88 -19.90
C ASN A 8 4.50 2.41 -20.33
N GLU A 9 4.37 1.15 -20.75
CA GLU A 9 3.06 0.57 -21.08
C GLU A 9 2.13 0.57 -19.86
N PHE A 10 2.64 0.21 -18.68
CA PHE A 10 1.87 0.26 -17.44
C PHE A 10 1.40 1.68 -17.10
N ILE A 11 2.29 2.68 -17.17
CA ILE A 11 1.95 4.09 -16.90
C ILE A 11 0.90 4.59 -17.89
N VAL A 12 1.13 4.39 -19.20
CA VAL A 12 0.16 4.77 -20.24
C VAL A 12 -1.16 4.03 -20.04
N GLY A 13 -1.09 2.77 -19.62
CA GLY A 13 -2.23 1.95 -19.23
C GLY A 13 -3.04 2.63 -18.14
N LEU A 14 -2.44 3.01 -17.01
CA LEU A 14 -3.15 3.68 -15.90
C LEU A 14 -3.98 4.89 -16.39
N TYR A 15 -3.42 5.73 -17.26
CA TYR A 15 -4.14 6.89 -17.82
C TYR A 15 -5.27 6.52 -18.80
N ARG A 16 -5.07 5.50 -19.64
CA ARG A 16 -6.08 5.06 -20.60
C ARG A 16 -7.22 4.33 -19.91
N PHE A 17 -6.87 3.35 -19.08
CA PHE A 17 -7.82 2.44 -18.45
C PHE A 17 -8.64 3.09 -17.34
N GLY A 18 -8.19 4.21 -16.75
CA GLY A 18 -9.06 5.04 -15.89
C GLY A 18 -10.34 5.54 -16.57
N ARG A 19 -10.43 5.44 -17.91
CA ARG A 19 -11.63 5.80 -18.71
C ARG A 19 -12.40 4.58 -19.23
N GLU A 20 -11.82 3.39 -19.14
CA GLU A 20 -12.33 2.15 -19.77
C GLU A 20 -12.69 1.07 -18.75
N VAL A 21 -12.08 1.10 -17.55
CA VAL A 21 -12.32 0.17 -16.45
C VAL A 21 -13.24 0.85 -15.43
N SER A 22 -14.23 0.11 -14.90
CA SER A 22 -15.10 0.64 -13.84
C SER A 22 -14.29 0.94 -12.58
N VAL A 23 -14.78 1.89 -11.77
CA VAL A 23 -14.12 2.28 -10.51
C VAL A 23 -13.84 1.07 -9.60
N ASP A 24 -14.79 0.14 -9.49
CA ASP A 24 -14.68 -1.06 -8.66
C ASP A 24 -13.65 -2.08 -9.16
N ALA A 25 -13.33 -2.04 -10.46
CA ALA A 25 -12.38 -2.95 -11.09
C ALA A 25 -10.98 -2.34 -11.27
N PHE A 26 -10.83 -1.02 -11.08
CA PHE A 26 -9.61 -0.30 -11.41
C PHE A 26 -8.41 -0.74 -10.55
N GLN A 27 -8.55 -0.74 -9.22
CA GLN A 27 -7.48 -1.14 -8.30
C GLN A 27 -7.06 -2.61 -8.48
N PRO A 28 -7.99 -3.60 -8.56
CA PRO A 28 -7.63 -4.98 -8.90
C PRO A 28 -6.87 -5.10 -10.23
N TRP A 29 -7.35 -4.41 -11.26
CA TRP A 29 -6.71 -4.43 -12.58
C TRP A 29 -5.29 -3.85 -12.53
N ALA A 30 -5.11 -2.72 -11.86
CA ALA A 30 -3.82 -2.04 -11.75
C ALA A 30 -2.80 -2.90 -11.00
N LEU A 31 -3.20 -3.52 -9.87
CA LEU A 31 -2.32 -4.40 -9.10
C LEU A 31 -1.97 -5.68 -9.86
N ALA A 32 -2.93 -6.28 -10.58
CA ALA A 32 -2.66 -7.43 -11.44
C ALA A 32 -1.61 -7.13 -12.54
N ARG A 33 -1.61 -5.91 -13.07
CA ARG A 33 -0.59 -5.45 -14.04
C ARG A 33 0.74 -5.12 -13.38
N LEU A 34 0.72 -4.46 -12.22
CA LEU A 34 1.94 -4.15 -11.46
C LEU A 34 2.70 -5.42 -11.07
N ARG A 35 1.97 -6.51 -10.74
CA ARG A 35 2.55 -7.82 -10.43
C ARG A 35 3.32 -8.45 -11.60
N GLN A 36 3.14 -7.95 -12.83
CA GLN A 36 3.94 -8.35 -14.00
C GLN A 36 5.30 -7.64 -14.07
N LEU A 37 5.50 -6.57 -13.27
CA LEU A 37 6.71 -5.74 -13.24
C LEU A 37 7.52 -5.95 -11.97
N ILE A 38 6.84 -6.13 -10.84
CA ILE A 38 7.45 -6.28 -9.51
C ILE A 38 6.76 -7.46 -8.82
N ASP A 39 7.54 -8.37 -8.27
CA ASP A 39 7.01 -9.52 -7.54
C ASP A 39 6.47 -9.08 -6.17
N PHE A 40 5.20 -9.40 -5.91
CA PHE A 40 4.56 -9.30 -4.59
C PHE A 40 3.39 -10.28 -4.51
N ASP A 41 3.16 -10.80 -3.31
CA ASP A 41 2.09 -11.74 -2.97
C ASP A 41 0.81 -11.02 -2.53
N ALA A 42 0.95 -9.86 -1.90
CA ALA A 42 -0.17 -9.05 -1.42
C ALA A 42 0.08 -7.55 -1.59
N ALA A 43 -1.00 -6.77 -1.66
CA ALA A 43 -0.93 -5.32 -1.70
C ALA A 43 -2.12 -4.66 -0.98
N MET A 44 -1.88 -3.46 -0.46
CA MET A 44 -2.91 -2.56 0.05
C MET A 44 -2.85 -1.25 -0.74
N TRP A 45 -3.96 -0.89 -1.37
CA TRP A 45 -4.16 0.43 -1.96
C TRP A 45 -5.16 1.20 -1.12
N ARG A 46 -4.74 2.36 -0.61
CA ARG A 46 -5.61 3.22 0.19
C ARG A 46 -5.61 4.64 -0.35
N ALA A 47 -6.79 5.26 -0.33
CA ALA A 47 -6.94 6.71 -0.42
C ALA A 47 -7.43 7.27 0.93
N GLY A 48 -7.02 8.49 1.28
CA GLY A 48 -7.46 9.19 2.49
C GLY A 48 -6.34 9.87 3.28
N GLY A 49 -6.72 10.66 4.29
CA GLY A 49 -5.77 11.46 5.10
C GLY A 49 -4.93 10.63 6.08
N ASN A 50 -4.11 11.29 6.89
CA ASN A 50 -3.11 10.66 7.79
C ASN A 50 -3.68 9.98 9.06
N GLY A 51 -4.99 9.77 9.17
CA GLY A 51 -5.63 9.09 10.31
C GLY A 51 -5.82 7.58 10.08
N PRO A 52 -6.48 6.87 11.02
CA PRO A 52 -6.99 5.53 10.75
C PRO A 52 -7.91 5.58 9.51
N PRO A 53 -7.71 4.72 8.51
CA PRO A 53 -8.52 4.76 7.31
C PRO A 53 -9.93 4.25 7.60
N PRO A 54 -10.97 4.88 7.01
CA PRO A 54 -12.24 4.21 6.83
C PRO A 54 -12.04 2.96 5.95
N LEU A 55 -12.68 1.85 6.31
CA LEU A 55 -12.43 0.56 5.65
C LEU A 55 -12.85 0.59 4.17
N GLU A 56 -13.85 1.37 3.83
CA GLU A 56 -14.34 1.57 2.46
C GLU A 56 -13.34 2.27 1.53
N SER A 57 -12.31 2.94 2.08
CA SER A 57 -11.27 3.61 1.28
C SER A 57 -10.03 2.75 1.02
N ILE A 58 -10.12 1.45 1.35
CA ILE A 58 -9.04 0.48 1.28
C ILE A 58 -9.42 -0.63 0.31
N HIS A 59 -8.52 -0.90 -0.63
CA HIS A 59 -8.52 -2.11 -1.42
C HIS A 59 -7.37 -3.02 -0.97
N LEU A 60 -7.70 -4.29 -0.72
CA LEU A 60 -6.74 -5.34 -0.39
C LEU A 60 -6.70 -6.36 -1.53
N ASP A 61 -5.50 -6.68 -1.98
CA ASP A 61 -5.24 -7.75 -2.94
C ASP A 61 -4.38 -8.82 -2.25
N GLY A 62 -4.83 -10.07 -2.29
CA GLY A 62 -4.14 -11.18 -1.61
C GLY A 62 -4.26 -11.20 -0.08
N GLN A 63 -5.09 -10.33 0.53
CA GLN A 63 -5.29 -10.26 1.98
C GLN A 63 -6.78 -10.19 2.36
N PRO A 64 -7.20 -10.74 3.51
CA PRO A 64 -8.59 -10.72 3.94
C PRO A 64 -8.98 -9.35 4.53
N ALA A 65 -10.24 -8.94 4.37
CA ALA A 65 -10.77 -7.70 4.97
C ALA A 65 -10.55 -7.61 6.49
N ALA A 66 -10.58 -8.76 7.18
CA ALA A 66 -10.33 -8.88 8.61
C ALA A 66 -8.96 -8.30 9.05
N LEU A 67 -7.98 -8.19 8.14
CA LEU A 67 -6.69 -7.57 8.41
C LEU A 67 -6.87 -6.12 8.88
N MET A 68 -7.65 -5.32 8.14
CA MET A 68 -7.82 -3.91 8.46
C MET A 68 -8.80 -3.69 9.62
N ASP A 69 -9.80 -4.56 9.77
CA ASP A 69 -10.66 -4.58 10.95
C ASP A 69 -9.84 -4.69 12.24
N GLU A 70 -8.92 -5.65 12.25
CA GLU A 70 -8.06 -5.89 13.40
C GLU A 70 -7.03 -4.77 13.60
N TYR A 71 -6.40 -4.33 12.51
CA TYR A 71 -5.45 -3.22 12.50
C TYR A 71 -6.02 -1.96 13.18
N VAL A 72 -7.26 -1.61 12.83
CA VAL A 72 -7.96 -0.44 13.41
C VAL A 72 -8.45 -0.74 14.82
N ARG A 73 -9.13 -1.87 15.04
CA ARG A 73 -9.73 -2.23 16.34
C ARG A 73 -8.69 -2.29 17.47
N HIS A 74 -7.51 -2.82 17.19
CA HIS A 74 -6.45 -3.00 18.19
C HIS A 74 -5.43 -1.85 18.19
N GLY A 75 -5.66 -0.79 17.40
CA GLY A 75 -4.80 0.40 17.42
C GLY A 75 -3.40 0.19 16.84
N TRP A 76 -3.20 -0.86 16.02
CA TRP A 76 -1.92 -1.14 15.36
C TRP A 76 -1.42 0.02 14.51
N PHE A 77 -2.35 0.85 14.02
CA PHE A 77 -2.05 2.13 13.38
C PHE A 77 -1.02 2.99 14.14
N ALA A 78 -1.08 3.04 15.47
CA ALA A 78 -0.16 3.83 16.29
C ALA A 78 1.25 3.19 16.41
N HIS A 79 1.37 1.90 16.11
CA HIS A 79 2.60 1.12 16.20
C HIS A 79 3.25 0.85 14.84
N ASP A 80 2.57 1.22 13.75
CA ASP A 80 3.03 1.03 12.38
C ASP A 80 4.12 2.05 12.01
N PHE A 81 5.36 1.63 12.21
CA PHE A 81 6.56 2.44 11.98
C PHE A 81 6.84 2.68 10.48
N LEU A 82 6.46 1.75 9.60
CA LEU A 82 6.59 1.95 8.15
C LEU A 82 5.64 3.05 7.69
N ARG A 83 4.37 2.97 8.10
CA ARG A 83 3.38 4.00 7.84
C ARG A 83 3.78 5.35 8.43
N ALA A 84 4.31 5.36 9.66
CA ALA A 84 4.80 6.59 10.29
C ALA A 84 5.96 7.21 9.48
N ARG A 85 6.89 6.40 8.99
CA ARG A 85 8.00 6.84 8.15
C ARG A 85 7.51 7.44 6.84
N CYS A 86 6.67 6.71 6.10
CA CYS A 86 6.12 7.19 4.82
C CYS A 86 5.30 8.48 4.99
N ALA A 87 4.56 8.61 6.10
CA ALA A 87 3.81 9.83 6.39
C ALA A 87 4.71 11.04 6.72
N ALA A 88 5.89 10.81 7.30
CA ALA A 88 6.86 11.86 7.60
C ALA A 88 7.61 12.36 6.35
N GLU A 89 7.78 11.50 5.35
CA GLU A 89 8.43 11.83 4.07
C GLU A 89 7.59 11.39 2.87
N PRO A 90 6.46 12.08 2.60
CA PRO A 90 5.60 11.74 1.47
C PRO A 90 6.33 11.82 0.13
N GLY A 91 6.01 10.89 -0.77
CA GLY A 91 6.64 10.75 -2.08
C GLY A 91 7.88 9.86 -2.10
N THR A 92 8.40 9.48 -0.93
CA THR A 92 9.52 8.53 -0.83
C THR A 92 8.99 7.12 -0.56
N THR A 93 9.54 6.14 -1.27
CA THR A 93 9.29 4.72 -1.04
C THR A 93 10.25 4.20 0.03
N PHE A 94 9.71 3.50 1.02
CA PHE A 94 10.50 2.83 2.05
C PHE A 94 10.16 1.35 2.10
N SER A 95 11.17 0.53 2.32
CA SER A 95 11.03 -0.87 2.73
C SER A 95 11.14 -0.99 4.25
N LEU A 96 10.55 -2.03 4.84
CA LEU A 96 10.82 -2.37 6.25
C LEU A 96 12.33 -2.50 6.53
N GLY A 97 13.11 -2.97 5.55
CA GLY A 97 14.56 -3.12 5.63
C GLY A 97 15.35 -1.83 5.78
N ASP A 98 14.77 -0.72 5.33
CA ASP A 98 15.38 0.60 5.50
C ASP A 98 15.25 1.08 6.95
N LEU A 99 14.34 0.49 7.73
CA LEU A 99 13.98 0.92 9.08
C LEU A 99 14.55 0.01 10.16
N MET A 100 14.59 -1.29 9.89
CA MET A 100 15.13 -2.28 10.83
C MET A 100 15.52 -3.57 10.12
N THR A 101 16.33 -4.39 10.78
CA THR A 101 16.66 -5.72 10.28
C THR A 101 15.45 -6.66 10.37
N ALA A 102 15.43 -7.73 9.58
CA ALA A 102 14.39 -8.76 9.69
C ALA A 102 14.33 -9.39 11.09
N GLN A 103 15.49 -9.58 11.73
CA GLN A 103 15.57 -10.10 13.09
C GLN A 103 14.89 -9.16 14.10
N ASP A 104 15.09 -7.84 13.96
CA ASP A 104 14.45 -6.85 14.83
C ASP A 104 12.95 -6.76 14.56
N TRP A 105 12.54 -6.79 13.29
CA TRP A 105 11.14 -6.83 12.87
C TRP A 105 10.39 -7.98 13.54
N HIS A 106 10.94 -9.20 13.47
CA HIS A 106 10.34 -10.40 14.06
C HIS A 106 10.19 -10.34 15.59
N ARG A 107 10.91 -9.43 16.26
CA ARG A 107 10.84 -9.22 17.71
C ARG A 107 9.81 -8.16 18.11
N THR A 108 9.29 -7.38 17.17
CA THR A 108 8.30 -6.34 17.45
C THR A 108 6.98 -6.94 17.93
N PRO A 109 6.21 -6.25 18.79
CA PRO A 109 4.84 -6.65 19.12
C PRO A 109 3.95 -6.69 17.88
N MET A 110 4.12 -5.74 16.96
CA MET A 110 3.34 -5.68 15.73
C MET A 110 3.54 -6.92 14.86
N TYR A 111 4.76 -7.42 14.69
CA TYR A 111 4.97 -8.67 13.97
C TYR A 111 4.36 -9.85 14.71
N ARG A 112 4.74 -10.03 15.98
CA ARG A 112 4.39 -11.22 16.76
C ARG A 112 2.90 -11.38 17.00
N ASP A 113 2.21 -10.26 17.21
CA ASP A 113 0.83 -10.26 17.65
C ASP A 113 -0.14 -9.92 16.50
N PHE A 114 0.34 -9.36 15.37
CA PHE A 114 -0.52 -8.98 14.23
C PHE A 114 0.02 -9.49 12.88
N ALA A 115 1.18 -9.02 12.45
CA ALA A 115 1.65 -9.17 11.08
C ALA A 115 1.87 -10.64 10.67
N CYS A 116 2.40 -11.48 11.58
CA CYS A 116 2.65 -12.89 11.31
C CYS A 116 1.36 -13.69 11.04
N ARG A 117 0.22 -13.30 11.64
CA ARG A 117 -1.08 -13.96 11.44
C ARG A 117 -1.65 -13.74 10.04
N TYR A 118 -1.21 -12.68 9.38
CA TYR A 118 -1.57 -12.33 8.00
C TYR A 118 -0.42 -12.58 7.02
N GLY A 119 0.67 -13.24 7.45
CA GLY A 119 1.82 -13.56 6.60
C GLY A 119 2.62 -12.33 6.13
N ILE A 120 2.52 -11.20 6.83
CA ILE A 120 3.24 -9.97 6.46
C ILE A 120 4.69 -10.09 6.97
N GLU A 121 5.51 -10.78 6.18
CA GLU A 121 6.93 -10.95 6.47
C GLU A 121 7.74 -9.71 6.12
N TRP A 122 7.38 -9.04 5.01
CA TRP A 122 8.05 -7.85 4.53
C TRP A 122 7.08 -6.90 3.83
N ALA A 123 7.44 -5.63 3.72
CA ALA A 123 6.63 -4.64 3.03
C ALA A 123 7.48 -3.55 2.37
N LEU A 124 6.96 -3.03 1.27
CA LEU A 124 7.40 -1.82 0.59
C LEU A 124 6.21 -0.85 0.57
N CYS A 125 6.42 0.39 0.97
CA CYS A 125 5.33 1.36 1.09
C CYS A 125 5.75 2.73 0.56
N THR A 126 4.82 3.37 -0.14
CA THR A 126 4.93 4.76 -0.57
C THR A 126 3.65 5.48 -0.14
N HIS A 127 3.80 6.62 0.52
CA HIS A 127 2.69 7.49 0.83
C HIS A 127 2.79 8.73 -0.04
N HIS A 128 1.76 9.00 -0.84
CA HIS A 128 1.66 10.23 -1.62
C HIS A 128 0.60 11.15 -1.03
N VAL A 129 0.94 12.42 -0.88
CA VAL A 129 -0.02 13.48 -0.59
C VAL A 129 -0.33 14.16 -1.92
N GLU A 130 -1.60 14.14 -2.31
CA GLU A 130 -2.02 14.96 -3.44
C GLU A 130 -1.73 16.43 -3.09
N PRO A 131 -1.04 17.19 -3.96
CA PRO A 131 -0.96 18.63 -3.76
C PRO A 131 -2.39 19.14 -3.63
N ASN A 132 -2.67 20.03 -2.67
CA ASN A 132 -3.95 20.69 -2.59
C ASN A 132 -4.27 21.26 -3.97
N LEU A 133 -5.11 20.56 -4.73
CA LEU A 133 -5.85 21.15 -5.82
C LEU A 133 -6.82 22.05 -5.07
N ALA A 134 -6.37 23.27 -4.79
CA ALA A 134 -7.27 24.36 -4.50
C ALA A 134 -8.15 24.47 -5.75
N VAL A 135 -9.23 23.71 -5.77
CA VAL A 135 -10.38 24.00 -6.61
C VAL A 135 -10.78 25.38 -6.11
N LYS A 136 -10.38 26.40 -6.86
CA LYS A 136 -10.98 27.73 -6.77
C LYS A 136 -12.45 27.53 -7.11
N SER A 137 -13.25 27.27 -6.08
CA SER A 137 -14.69 27.55 -6.08
C SER A 137 -14.88 29.04 -5.89
#